data_AF-A0A7V0Q6D1-F1
#
_entry.id   AF-A0A7V0Q6D1-F1
#
_cell.length_a   1.000
_cell.length_b   1.000
_cell.length_c   1.000
_cell.angle_alpha   90.00
_cell.angle_beta   90.00
_cell.angle_gamma   90.00
#
_symmetry.space_group_name_H-M   'P 1'
#
loop_
_entity.id
_entity.type
_entity.pdbx_description
1 polymer ?
#
loop_
_entity_poly.entity_id
_entity_poly.type
_entity_poly.pdbx_seq_one_letter_code
_entity_poly.pdbx_strand_id
1 'polypeptide(L)' 'MTNTTSHDDLVAAVAELFPSVRRALEDLACIPSVSAQQYPAEKVRRAAKATASLLTEAGMQHV' A
#
# COMPACT_ATOMS: atom_id res chain seq x y z
N MET A 1 -30.55 -9.59 -16.08
CA MET A 1 -29.85 -10.41 -15.06
C MET A 1 -28.38 -10.49 -15.44
N THR A 2 -27.59 -9.45 -15.09
CA THR A 2 -26.15 -9.36 -15.44
C THR A 2 -25.28 -8.81 -14.31
N ASN A 3 -25.85 -8.46 -13.14
CA ASN A 3 -25.10 -7.83 -12.06
C ASN A 3 -24.32 -8.79 -11.16
N THR A 4 -24.77 -10.04 -11.01
CA THR A 4 -24.13 -11.00 -10.09
C THR A 4 -22.77 -11.45 -10.63
N THR A 5 -22.67 -11.79 -11.92
CA THR A 5 -21.40 -12.15 -12.58
C THR A 5 -20.38 -11.01 -12.50
N SER A 6 -20.79 -9.77 -12.75
CA SER A 6 -19.90 -8.60 -12.63
C SER A 6 -19.41 -8.35 -11.20
N HIS A 7 -20.19 -8.71 -10.19
CA HIS A 7 -19.78 -8.58 -8.79
C HIS A 7 -18.81 -9.69 -8.39
N ASP A 8 -19.11 -10.94 -8.74
CA ASP A 8 -18.28 -12.09 -8.43
C ASP A 8 -16.90 -12.00 -9.12
N ASP A 9 -16.86 -11.50 -10.36
CA ASP A 9 -15.61 -11.23 -11.10
C ASP A 9 -14.75 -10.18 -10.39
N LEU A 10 -15.38 -9.12 -9.86
CA LEU A 10 -14.66 -8.09 -9.10
C LEU A 10 -14.13 -8.66 -7.77
N VAL A 11 -14.91 -9.48 -7.07
CA VAL A 11 -14.48 -10.14 -5.83
C VAL A 11 -13.28 -11.04 -6.09
N ALA A 12 -13.30 -11.83 -7.18
CA ALA A 12 -12.18 -12.66 -7.59
C ALA A 12 -10.93 -11.82 -7.89
N ALA A 13 -11.07 -10.76 -8.69
CA ALA A 13 -9.95 -9.87 -9.01
C ALA A 13 -9.34 -9.20 -7.75
N VAL A 14 -10.16 -8.77 -6.80
CA VAL A 14 -9.68 -8.22 -5.52
C VAL A 14 -8.97 -9.28 -4.68
N ALA A 15 -9.51 -10.51 -4.63
CA ALA A 15 -8.89 -11.62 -3.91
C ALA A 15 -7.51 -11.99 -4.48
N GLU A 16 -7.35 -11.91 -5.81
CA GLU A 16 -6.07 -12.12 -6.49
C GLU A 16 -5.03 -11.03 -6.18
N LEU A 17 -5.47 -9.78 -6.01
CA LEU A 17 -4.59 -8.66 -5.65
C LEU A 17 -4.19 -8.65 -4.17
N PHE A 18 -5.04 -9.19 -3.30
CA PHE A 18 -4.87 -9.07 -1.85
C PHE A 18 -3.51 -9.57 -1.30
N PRO A 19 -2.91 -10.68 -1.80
CA PRO A 19 -1.60 -11.13 -1.33
C PRO A 19 -0.47 -10.12 -1.58
N SER A 20 -0.47 -9.42 -2.72
CA SER A 20 0.55 -8.42 -3.03
C SER A 20 0.36 -7.16 -2.19
N VAL A 21 -0.90 -6.72 -2.02
CA VAL A 21 -1.26 -5.61 -1.14
C VAL A 21 -0.88 -5.89 0.31
N ARG A 22 -1.18 -7.09 0.82
CA ARG A 22 -0.80 -7.51 2.17
C ARG A 22 0.72 -7.42 2.36
N ARG A 23 1.51 -7.93 1.41
CA ARG A 23 2.97 -7.88 1.49
C ARG A 23 3.49 -6.45 1.51
N ALA A 24 2.96 -5.57 0.66
CA ALA A 24 3.33 -4.15 0.67
C ALA A 24 3.02 -3.47 2.01
N LEU A 25 1.87 -3.81 2.62
CA LEU A 25 1.49 -3.32 3.95
C LEU A 25 2.41 -3.85 5.05
N GLU A 26 2.76 -5.13 5.02
CA GLU A 26 3.71 -5.74 5.96
C GLU A 26 5.08 -5.05 5.86
N ASP A 27 5.58 -4.83 4.64
CA ASP A 27 6.87 -4.16 4.39
C ASP A 27 6.86 -2.71 4.91
N LEU A 28 5.76 -1.97 4.71
CA LEU A 28 5.58 -0.62 5.26
C LEU A 28 5.51 -0.62 6.78
N ALA A 29 4.68 -1.49 7.37
CA ALA A 29 4.44 -1.57 8.81
C ALA A 29 5.71 -1.96 9.60
N CYS A 30 6.62 -2.70 8.97
CA CYS A 30 7.91 -3.06 9.56
C CYS A 30 8.91 -1.90 9.63
N ILE A 31 8.62 -0.73 9.04
CA ILE A 31 9.47 0.45 9.15
C ILE A 31 9.12 1.19 10.45
N PRO A 32 10.05 1.32 11.42
CA PRO A 32 9.79 2.01 12.67
C PRO A 32 9.82 3.54 12.49
N SER A 33 8.89 4.08 11.72
CA SER A 33 8.81 5.49 11.31
C SER A 33 8.09 6.37 12.32
N VAL A 34 8.66 6.48 13.53
CA VAL A 34 8.13 7.37 14.58
C VAL A 34 8.65 8.79 14.35
N SER A 35 7.75 9.78 14.28
CA SER A 35 8.08 11.19 13.99
C SER A 35 8.39 12.06 15.21
N ALA A 36 8.47 11.45 16.40
CA ALA A 36 8.82 12.17 17.63
C ALA A 36 10.33 12.46 17.70
N GLN A 37 10.69 13.58 18.34
CA GLN A 37 12.05 14.15 18.33
C GLN A 37 13.14 13.18 18.81
N GLN A 38 12.79 12.28 19.72
CA GLN A 38 13.69 11.27 20.28
C GLN A 38 13.94 10.06 19.37
N TYR A 39 13.30 9.98 18.19
CA TYR A 39 13.46 8.89 17.24
C TYR A 39 14.17 9.32 15.95
N PRO A 40 14.83 8.39 15.23
CA PRO A 40 15.56 8.73 14.01
C PRO A 40 14.63 9.15 12.87
N ALA A 41 14.79 10.39 12.40
CA ALA A 41 14.04 10.93 11.25
C ALA A 41 14.26 10.14 9.95
N GLU A 42 15.36 9.39 9.82
CA GLU A 42 15.64 8.56 8.64
C GLU A 42 14.61 7.44 8.44
N LYS A 43 14.04 6.90 9.53
CA LYS A 43 13.00 5.87 9.42
C LYS A 43 11.71 6.43 8.84
N VAL A 44 11.37 7.67 9.21
CA VAL A 44 10.25 8.43 8.62
C VAL A 44 10.51 8.70 7.14
N ARG A 45 11.71 9.15 6.78
CA ARG A 45 12.09 9.38 5.38
C ARG A 45 11.99 8.10 4.54
N ARG A 46 12.41 6.96 5.08
CA ARG A 46 12.31 5.66 4.42
C ARG A 46 10.84 5.24 4.21
N ALA A 47 9.99 5.38 5.23
CA ALA A 47 8.56 5.08 5.10
C ALA A 47 7.86 5.98 4.08
N ALA A 48 8.19 7.28 4.09
CA ALA A 48 7.68 8.24 3.12
C ALA A 48 8.06 7.86 1.68
N LYS A 49 9.33 7.51 1.43
CA LYS A 49 9.79 7.06 0.11
C LYS A 49 9.09 5.78 -0.35
N ALA A 50 8.97 4.77 0.53
CA ALA A 50 8.30 3.53 0.21
C ALA A 50 6.81 3.75 -0.14
N THR A 51 6.14 4.63 0.61
CA THR A 51 4.75 5.03 0.34
C THR A 51 4.64 5.74 -1.01
N ALA A 52 5.49 6.74 -1.27
CA ALA A 52 5.50 7.47 -2.53
C ALA A 52 5.72 6.54 -3.74
N SER A 53 6.60 5.55 -3.63
CA SER A 53 6.79 4.53 -4.67
C SER A 53 5.50 3.74 -4.94
N LEU A 54 4.84 3.21 -3.90
CA LEU A 54 3.59 2.46 -4.06
C LEU A 54 2.47 3.29 -4.70
N LEU A 55 2.32 4.56 -4.27
CA LEU A 55 1.30 5.44 -4.83
C LEU A 55 1.62 5.83 -6.28
N THR A 56 2.89 6.06 -6.60
CA THR A 56 3.35 6.35 -7.97
C THR A 56 3.09 5.17 -8.90
N GLU A 57 3.40 3.94 -8.46
CA GLU A 57 3.13 2.70 -9.20
C GLU A 57 1.62 2.48 -9.43
N ALA A 58 0.78 2.92 -8.50
CA ALA A 58 -0.67 2.92 -8.64
C ALA A 58 -1.21 4.05 -9.55
N GLY A 59 -0.33 4.90 -10.10
CA GLY A 59 -0.68 5.98 -11.02
C GLY A 59 -1.00 7.32 -10.36
N MET A 60 -0.79 7.47 -9.05
CA MET A 60 -0.93 8.77 -8.39
C MET A 60 0.22 9.70 -8.76
N GLN A 61 -0.10 10.99 -8.92
CA GLN A 61 0.86 12.04 -9.23
C GLN A 61 1.06 12.96 -8.02
N HIS A 62 2.23 13.60 -7.94
CA HIS A 62 2.57 14.60 -6.89
C HIS A 62 2.58 14.05 -5.46
N VAL A 63 3.13 12.86 -5.27
CA VAL A 63 3.30 12.17 -3.97
C VAL A 63 4.72 12.26 -3.41
#